data_AF-A0A2V9B0D8-F1
#
_entry.id   AF-A0A2V9B0D8-F1
#
_cell.length_a   1.000
_cell.length_b   1.000
_cell.length_c   1.000
_cell.angle_alpha   90.00
_cell.angle_beta   90.00
_cell.angle_gamma   90.00
#
_symmetry.space_group_name_H-M   'P 1'
#
loop_
_entity.id
_entity.type
_entity.pdbx_description
1 polymer ?
#
loop_
_entity_poly.entity_id
_entity_poly.type
_entity_poly.pdbx_seq_one_letter_code
_entity_poly.pdbx_strand_id
1 'polypeptide(L)'
;MLTDDQAYNRMNNMLAKADAMMTSIRDGQGTLGKLVSSDELYTKVDKGVDSMNVMLGDVRAGKGTLGKLINDPTLYDQTKEAVANGSTMLRDVRAGKGSLGKFVTDDSLYQKLHETSANFASASSKLNDNTTTVGKMFTDPKLYDNLAGLTGDMRLLIGDFRQNPKKFLHIKVSMF
;
A
#
# COMPACT_ATOMS: atom_id res chain seq x y z
N MET A 1 -44.96 29.44 -4.48
CA MET A 1 -45.70 29.17 -3.24
C MET A 1 -46.08 27.70 -3.22
N LEU A 2 -45.19 26.84 -2.73
CA LEU A 2 -45.56 25.46 -2.39
C LEU A 2 -46.17 25.55 -0.98
N THR A 3 -47.48 25.34 -0.91
CA THR A 3 -48.32 25.53 0.28
C THR A 3 -47.86 24.68 1.46
N ASP A 4 -47.75 25.36 2.59
CA ASP A 4 -47.30 24.93 3.92
C ASP A 4 -48.04 23.68 4.44
N ASP A 5 -49.31 23.50 4.07
CA ASP A 5 -50.18 22.43 4.59
C ASP A 5 -49.71 21.00 4.26
N GLN A 6 -49.14 20.79 3.08
CA GLN A 6 -48.61 19.47 2.71
C GLN A 6 -47.33 19.14 3.49
N ALA A 7 -46.52 20.13 3.82
CA ALA A 7 -45.33 19.97 4.64
C ALA A 7 -45.71 19.68 6.10
N TYR A 8 -46.66 20.43 6.67
CA TYR A 8 -47.19 20.17 8.01
C TYR A 8 -47.81 18.77 8.14
N ASN A 9 -48.61 18.34 7.17
CA ASN A 9 -49.22 17.02 7.22
C ASN A 9 -48.18 15.90 7.12
N ARG A 10 -47.11 16.08 6.33
CA ARG A 10 -46.00 15.11 6.27
C ARG A 10 -45.23 15.10 7.59
N MET A 11 -44.98 16.25 8.19
CA MET A 11 -44.30 16.37 9.48
C MET A 11 -45.10 15.71 10.60
N ASN A 12 -46.42 15.95 10.68
CA ASN A 12 -47.29 15.32 11.66
C ASN A 12 -47.34 13.79 11.50
N ASN A 13 -47.39 13.29 10.27
CA ASN A 13 -47.34 11.85 10.02
C ASN A 13 -45.97 11.22 10.35
N MET A 14 -44.87 11.94 10.14
CA MET A 14 -43.53 11.50 10.57
C MET A 14 -43.42 11.46 12.09
N LEU A 15 -43.93 12.49 12.78
CA LEU A 15 -43.95 12.54 14.24
C LEU A 15 -44.80 11.41 14.81
N ALA A 16 -45.96 11.12 14.23
CA ALA A 16 -46.80 9.99 14.65
C ALA A 16 -46.10 8.64 14.44
N LYS A 17 -45.37 8.46 13.33
CA LYS A 17 -44.60 7.23 13.08
C LYS A 17 -43.38 7.10 14.01
N ALA A 18 -42.73 8.22 14.34
CA ALA A 18 -41.63 8.25 15.29
C ALA A 18 -42.11 7.92 16.71
N ASP A 19 -43.27 8.44 17.11
CA ASP A 19 -43.92 8.15 18.38
C ASP A 19 -44.32 6.66 18.49
N ALA A 20 -44.91 6.12 17.43
CA ALA A 20 -45.21 4.69 17.34
C ALA A 20 -43.94 3.82 17.41
N MET A 21 -42.86 4.24 16.74
CA MET A 21 -41.58 3.53 16.81
C MET A 21 -40.95 3.58 18.21
N MET A 22 -40.99 4.74 18.88
CA MET A 22 -40.52 4.88 20.26
C MET A 22 -41.34 4.02 21.22
N THR A 23 -42.66 3.98 21.04
CA THR A 23 -43.56 3.12 21.80
C THR A 23 -43.21 1.64 21.57
N SER A 24 -43.04 1.21 20.31
CA SER A 24 -42.64 -0.16 20.00
C SER A 24 -41.28 -0.53 20.60
N ILE A 25 -40.31 0.39 20.64
CA ILE A 25 -39.01 0.15 21.29
C ILE A 25 -39.19 -0.02 22.80
N ARG A 26 -39.97 0.86 23.43
CA ARG A 26 -40.26 0.83 24.87
C ARG A 26 -41.00 -0.43 25.29
N ASP A 27 -41.91 -0.90 24.44
CA ASP A 27 -42.71 -2.11 24.67
C ASP A 27 -41.95 -3.40 24.27
N GLY A 28 -40.67 -3.29 23.91
CA GLY A 28 -39.84 -4.44 23.57
C GLY A 28 -40.17 -5.10 22.23
N GLN A 29 -40.94 -4.44 21.37
CA GLN A 29 -41.35 -4.96 20.07
C GLN A 29 -40.28 -4.72 18.99
N GLY A 30 -40.19 -5.66 18.03
CA GLY A 30 -39.14 -5.64 17.01
C GLY A 30 -37.75 -5.97 17.56
N THR A 31 -36.75 -6.00 16.69
CA THR A 31 -35.37 -6.39 17.06
C THR A 31 -34.70 -5.37 17.97
N LEU A 32 -34.94 -4.08 17.73
CA LEU A 32 -34.40 -3.00 18.57
C LEU A 32 -35.07 -2.93 19.94
N GLY A 33 -36.40 -3.08 20.03
CA GLY A 33 -37.09 -3.15 21.31
C GLY A 33 -36.63 -4.36 22.14
N LYS A 34 -36.53 -5.54 21.53
CA LYS A 34 -35.98 -6.73 22.18
C LYS A 34 -34.54 -6.55 22.64
N LEU A 35 -33.69 -5.90 21.85
CA LEU A 35 -32.31 -5.64 22.21
C LEU A 35 -32.21 -4.69 23.41
N VAL A 36 -32.91 -3.55 23.35
CA VAL A 36 -32.91 -2.52 24.41
C VAL A 36 -33.55 -3.03 25.70
N SER A 37 -34.56 -3.89 25.58
CA SER A 37 -35.27 -4.48 26.73
C SER A 37 -34.67 -5.81 27.19
N SER A 38 -33.57 -6.28 26.57
CA SER A 38 -32.99 -7.58 26.95
C SER A 38 -32.13 -7.48 28.20
N ASP A 39 -32.49 -8.26 29.22
CA ASP A 39 -31.67 -8.46 30.42
C ASP A 39 -30.27 -8.98 30.09
N GLU A 40 -30.14 -9.73 28.99
CA GLU A 40 -28.86 -10.22 28.48
C GLU A 40 -27.92 -9.08 28.05
N LEU A 41 -28.43 -8.01 27.42
CA LEU A 41 -27.62 -6.86 27.06
C LEU A 41 -27.14 -6.14 28.32
N TYR A 42 -28.03 -5.88 29.27
CA TYR A 42 -27.66 -5.28 30.56
C TYR A 42 -26.59 -6.12 31.26
N THR A 43 -26.77 -7.44 31.33
CA THR A 43 -25.80 -8.35 31.95
C THR A 43 -24.45 -8.35 31.24
N LYS A 44 -24.42 -8.29 29.90
CA LYS A 44 -23.17 -8.25 29.13
C LYS A 44 -22.46 -6.91 29.29
N VAL A 45 -23.20 -5.80 29.30
CA VAL A 45 -22.65 -4.46 29.53
C VAL A 45 -22.09 -4.38 30.95
N ASP A 46 -22.82 -4.85 31.94
CA ASP A 46 -22.40 -4.86 33.35
C ASP A 46 -21.11 -5.66 33.55
N LYS A 47 -21.04 -6.89 33.02
CA LYS A 47 -19.81 -7.70 33.03
C LYS A 47 -18.65 -7.04 32.28
N GLY A 48 -18.94 -6.30 31.21
CA GLY A 48 -17.95 -5.53 30.47
C GLY A 48 -17.39 -4.38 31.31
N VAL A 49 -18.27 -3.64 32.00
CA VAL A 49 -17.91 -2.56 32.93
C VAL A 49 -17.10 -3.11 34.09
N ASP A 50 -17.49 -4.24 34.67
CA ASP A 50 -16.72 -4.90 35.75
C ASP A 50 -15.33 -5.31 35.29
N SER A 51 -15.22 -5.90 34.10
CA SER A 51 -13.93 -6.28 33.53
C SER A 51 -13.04 -5.06 33.28
N MET A 52 -13.64 -3.95 32.83
CA MET A 52 -12.92 -2.67 32.68
C MET A 52 -12.49 -2.11 34.04
N ASN A 53 -13.33 -2.19 35.07
CA ASN A 53 -12.99 -1.74 36.42
C ASN A 53 -11.81 -2.53 36.99
N VAL A 54 -11.78 -3.85 36.80
CA VAL A 54 -10.66 -4.71 37.18
C VAL A 54 -9.40 -4.32 36.42
N MET A 55 -9.48 -4.15 35.09
CA MET A 55 -8.34 -3.74 34.27
C MET A 55 -7.80 -2.37 34.70
N LEU A 56 -8.67 -1.40 34.97
CA LEU A 56 -8.29 -0.08 35.48
C LEU A 56 -7.65 -0.18 36.86
N GLY A 57 -8.16 -1.05 37.72
CA GLY A 57 -7.56 -1.36 39.02
C GLY A 57 -6.16 -1.93 38.89
N ASP A 58 -5.96 -2.90 38.00
CA ASP A 58 -4.66 -3.52 37.74
C ASP A 58 -3.66 -2.52 37.12
N VAL A 59 -4.10 -1.65 36.20
CA VAL A 59 -3.28 -0.56 35.66
C VAL A 59 -2.84 0.41 36.76
N ARG A 60 -3.78 0.86 37.60
CA ARG A 60 -3.48 1.73 38.76
C ARG A 60 -2.54 1.05 39.76
N ALA A 61 -2.66 -0.26 39.92
CA ALA A 61 -1.77 -1.06 40.76
C ALA A 61 -0.43 -1.41 40.10
N GLY A 62 -0.16 -0.95 38.88
CA GLY A 62 1.09 -1.22 38.17
C GLY A 62 1.25 -2.65 37.65
N LYS A 63 0.17 -3.43 37.58
CA LYS A 63 0.19 -4.79 37.06
C LYS A 63 0.11 -4.82 35.54
N GLY A 64 0.67 -5.88 34.94
CA GLY A 64 0.74 -6.03 33.49
C GLY A 64 1.69 -5.02 32.83
N THR A 65 1.82 -5.09 31.51
CA THR A 65 2.73 -4.23 30.74
C THR A 65 2.30 -2.78 30.75
N LEU A 66 1.00 -2.51 30.58
CA LEU A 66 0.44 -1.15 30.61
C LEU A 66 0.55 -0.50 32.00
N GLY A 67 0.25 -1.25 33.07
CA GLY A 67 0.42 -0.74 34.43
C GLY A 67 1.88 -0.44 34.74
N LYS A 68 2.82 -1.32 34.37
CA LYS A 68 4.25 -1.07 34.53
C LYS A 68 4.70 0.16 33.73
N LEU A 69 4.27 0.30 32.49
CA LEU A 69 4.61 1.42 31.63
C LEU A 69 4.09 2.76 32.18
N ILE A 70 2.82 2.82 32.58
CA ILE A 70 2.21 4.04 33.11
C ILE A 70 2.84 4.47 34.43
N ASN A 71 3.24 3.51 35.27
CA ASN A 71 3.88 3.79 36.56
C ASN A 71 5.40 3.90 36.48
N ASP A 72 6.01 3.79 35.29
CA ASP A 72 7.45 3.90 35.15
C ASP A 72 7.89 5.37 35.27
N PRO A 73 8.64 5.75 36.33
CA PRO A 73 9.08 7.13 36.51
C PRO A 73 10.05 7.59 35.42
N THR A 74 10.74 6.65 34.76
CA THR A 74 11.71 6.95 33.70
C THR A 74 11.04 7.23 32.35
N LEU A 75 9.78 6.84 32.17
CA LEU A 75 9.05 7.04 30.91
C LEU A 75 8.96 8.52 30.53
N TYR A 76 8.76 9.40 31.49
CA TYR A 76 8.72 10.84 31.25
C TYR A 76 10.06 11.34 30.71
N ASP A 77 11.17 10.94 31.34
CA ASP A 77 12.51 11.36 30.94
C ASP A 77 12.89 10.80 29.57
N GLN A 78 12.62 9.52 29.33
CA GLN A 78 12.84 8.86 28.03
C GLN A 78 11.99 9.49 26.92
N THR A 79 10.73 9.83 27.20
CA THR A 79 9.85 10.49 26.22
C THR A 79 10.34 11.90 25.94
N LYS A 80 10.75 12.64 26.97
CA LYS A 80 11.31 13.98 26.81
C LYS A 80 12.59 13.95 25.98
N GLU A 81 13.48 12.99 26.23
CA GLU A 81 14.70 12.80 25.45
C GLU A 81 14.39 12.41 24.00
N ALA A 82 13.46 11.48 23.76
CA ALA A 82 13.04 11.10 22.42
C ALA A 82 12.46 12.29 21.64
N VAL A 83 11.62 13.10 22.28
CA VAL A 83 11.07 14.34 21.69
C VAL A 83 12.18 15.35 21.42
N ALA A 84 13.13 15.53 22.34
CA ALA A 84 14.26 16.43 22.14
C ALA A 84 15.16 15.98 20.97
N ASN A 85 15.49 14.69 20.89
CA ASN A 85 16.28 14.11 19.81
C ASN A 85 15.55 14.20 18.46
N GLY A 86 14.25 13.89 18.44
CA GLY A 86 13.41 14.03 17.25
C GLY A 86 13.33 15.48 16.78
N SER A 87 13.16 16.44 17.70
CA SER A 87 13.15 17.87 17.37
C SER A 87 14.49 18.34 16.79
N THR A 88 15.59 17.82 17.32
CA THR A 88 16.95 18.12 16.83
C THR A 88 17.16 17.53 15.44
N MET A 89 16.78 16.27 15.22
CA MET A 89 16.83 15.64 13.90
C MET A 89 16.01 16.41 12.87
N LEU A 90 14.77 16.81 13.20
CA LEU A 90 13.93 17.61 12.33
C LEU A 90 14.52 18.99 12.03
N ARG A 91 15.21 19.60 12.99
CA ARG A 91 15.93 20.86 12.78
C ARG A 91 17.12 20.65 11.85
N ASP A 92 17.89 19.60 12.04
CA ASP A 92 19.04 19.28 11.21
C ASP A 92 18.63 18.94 9.78
N VAL A 93 17.54 18.19 9.58
CA VAL A 93 16.95 17.94 8.25
C VAL A 93 16.53 19.26 7.59
N ARG A 94 15.77 20.12 8.29
CA ARG A 94 15.37 21.44 7.76
C ARG A 94 16.56 22.36 7.48
N ALA A 95 17.66 22.21 8.22
CA ALA A 95 18.90 22.93 8.00
C ALA A 95 19.80 22.30 6.93
N GLY A 96 19.33 21.27 6.21
CA GLY A 96 20.08 20.63 5.13
C GLY A 96 21.25 19.76 5.61
N LYS A 97 21.30 19.38 6.89
CA LYS A 97 22.37 18.54 7.43
C LYS A 97 22.11 17.05 7.20
N GLY A 98 23.19 16.30 7.00
CA GLY A 98 23.13 14.87 6.67
C GLY A 98 22.58 14.60 5.26
N SER A 99 22.51 13.34 4.86
CA SER A 99 22.01 12.94 3.53
C SER A 99 20.53 13.29 3.33
N LEU A 100 19.69 13.02 4.34
CA LEU A 100 18.26 13.35 4.30
C LEU A 100 18.01 14.86 4.28
N GLY A 101 18.72 15.64 5.09
CA GLY A 101 18.61 17.10 5.05
C GLY A 101 19.01 17.64 3.68
N LYS A 102 20.20 17.27 3.18
CA LYS A 102 20.64 17.65 1.84
C LYS A 102 19.64 17.29 0.76
N PHE A 103 19.05 16.10 0.84
CA PHE A 103 18.04 15.64 -0.13
C PHE A 103 16.75 16.46 -0.05
N VAL A 104 16.24 16.71 1.15
CA VAL A 104 14.98 17.47 1.37
C VAL A 104 15.14 18.94 0.99
N THR A 105 16.31 19.52 1.21
CA THR A 105 16.56 20.95 0.94
C THR A 105 17.19 21.21 -0.43
N ASP A 106 17.35 20.20 -1.29
CA ASP A 106 17.91 20.39 -2.63
C ASP A 106 16.84 20.89 -3.59
N ASP A 107 16.81 22.21 -3.82
CA ASP A 107 15.90 22.87 -4.77
C ASP A 107 16.05 22.33 -6.21
N SER A 108 17.23 21.81 -6.56
CA SER A 108 17.49 21.24 -7.89
C SER A 108 16.91 19.83 -8.05
N LEU A 109 16.50 19.16 -6.97
CA LEU A 109 15.99 17.80 -7.02
C LEU A 109 14.70 17.71 -7.83
N TYR A 110 13.77 18.67 -7.65
CA TYR A 110 12.54 18.71 -8.43
C TYR A 110 12.83 18.85 -9.93
N GLN A 111 13.75 19.75 -10.29
CA GLN A 111 14.17 19.95 -11.68
C GLN A 111 14.83 18.68 -12.24
N LYS A 112 15.77 18.08 -11.52
CA LYS A 112 16.46 16.85 -11.94
C LYS A 112 15.50 15.67 -12.09
N LEU A 113 14.53 15.51 -11.17
CA LEU A 113 13.51 14.46 -11.27
C LEU A 113 12.58 14.71 -12.46
N HIS A 114 12.17 15.96 -12.67
CA HIS A 114 11.35 16.33 -13.82
C HIS A 114 12.07 16.07 -15.13
N GLU A 115 13.31 16.53 -15.28
CA GLU A 115 14.17 16.29 -16.44
C GLU A 115 14.42 14.80 -16.66
N THR A 116 14.70 14.03 -15.60
CA THR A 116 14.89 12.58 -15.69
C THR A 116 13.61 11.91 -16.17
N SER A 117 12.45 12.32 -15.66
CA SER A 117 11.15 11.78 -16.10
C SER A 117 10.84 12.12 -17.55
N ALA A 118 11.15 13.35 -17.99
CA ALA A 118 10.97 13.78 -19.37
C ALA A 118 11.91 13.04 -20.33
N ASN A 119 13.18 12.87 -19.94
CA ASN A 119 14.16 12.10 -20.71
C ASN A 119 13.78 10.62 -20.80
N PHE A 120 13.29 10.04 -19.70
CA PHE A 120 12.80 8.66 -19.68
C PHE A 120 11.57 8.49 -20.57
N ALA A 121 10.59 9.39 -20.48
CA ALA A 121 9.42 9.37 -21.34
C ALA A 121 9.80 9.52 -22.82
N SER A 122 10.74 10.42 -23.14
CA SER A 122 11.26 10.58 -24.51
C SER A 122 11.98 9.33 -25.01
N ALA A 123 12.83 8.71 -24.18
CA ALA A 123 13.53 7.48 -24.53
C ALA A 123 12.57 6.31 -24.74
N SER A 124 11.58 6.15 -23.86
CA SER A 124 10.52 5.14 -23.98
C SER A 124 9.68 5.34 -25.23
N SER A 125 9.30 6.59 -25.54
CA SER A 125 8.57 6.92 -26.76
C SER A 125 9.41 6.61 -28.01
N LYS A 126 10.70 6.97 -28.05
CA LYS A 126 11.61 6.65 -29.17
C LYS A 126 11.86 5.16 -29.36
N LEU A 127 11.86 4.38 -28.27
CA LEU A 127 11.97 2.92 -28.33
C LEU A 127 10.69 2.28 -28.89
N ASN A 128 9.53 2.82 -28.53
CA ASN A 128 8.24 2.36 -29.03
C ASN A 128 7.94 2.84 -30.46
N ASP A 129 8.64 3.88 -30.92
CA ASP A 129 8.53 4.40 -32.26
C ASP A 129 9.45 3.61 -33.21
N ASN A 130 8.89 3.06 -34.29
CA ASN A 130 9.61 2.26 -35.30
C ASN A 130 10.58 3.11 -36.15
N THR A 131 10.96 4.29 -35.67
CA THR A 131 11.86 5.23 -36.32
C THR A 131 13.30 5.02 -35.89
N THR A 132 13.54 4.53 -34.66
CA THR A 132 14.89 4.23 -34.14
C THR A 132 15.44 2.92 -34.67
N THR A 133 16.77 2.78 -34.76
CA THR A 133 17.42 1.52 -35.19
C THR A 133 17.00 0.33 -34.33
N VAL A 134 16.81 0.54 -33.03
CA VAL A 134 16.34 -0.48 -32.10
C VAL A 134 14.87 -0.80 -32.34
N GLY A 135 14.00 0.20 -32.45
CA GLY A 135 12.57 -0.01 -32.78
C GLY A 135 12.38 -0.68 -34.14
N LYS A 136 13.15 -0.27 -35.16
CA LYS A 136 13.20 -0.92 -36.49
C LYS A 136 13.67 -2.36 -36.38
N MET A 137 14.72 -2.64 -35.62
CA MET A 137 15.26 -4.00 -35.45
C MET A 137 14.23 -4.94 -34.79
N PHE A 138 13.51 -4.49 -33.78
CA PHE A 138 12.47 -5.29 -33.12
C PHE A 138 11.21 -5.48 -33.96
N THR A 139 11.01 -4.64 -34.97
CA THR A 139 9.82 -4.70 -35.82
C THR A 139 10.10 -5.15 -37.25
N ASP A 140 11.37 -5.39 -37.63
CA ASP A 140 11.77 -5.80 -38.98
C ASP A 140 11.45 -7.28 -39.25
N PRO A 141 10.48 -7.59 -40.14
CA PRO A 141 10.14 -8.97 -40.49
C PRO A 141 11.32 -9.73 -41.10
N LYS A 142 12.21 -9.03 -41.83
CA LYS A 142 13.38 -9.66 -42.47
C LYS A 142 14.37 -10.19 -41.45
N LEU A 143 14.47 -9.58 -40.26
CA LEU A 143 15.33 -10.09 -39.20
C LEU A 143 14.81 -11.44 -38.70
N TYR A 144 13.50 -11.57 -38.50
CA TYR A 144 12.87 -12.83 -38.10
C TYR A 144 13.02 -13.90 -39.17
N ASP A 145 12.84 -13.54 -40.44
CA ASP A 145 13.02 -14.46 -41.58
C ASP A 145 14.47 -14.95 -41.68
N ASN A 146 15.45 -14.04 -41.56
CA ASN A 146 16.87 -14.37 -41.60
C ASN A 146 17.28 -15.25 -40.40
N LEU A 147 16.74 -14.99 -39.21
CA LEU A 147 16.97 -15.82 -38.03
C LEU A 147 16.35 -17.22 -38.21
N ALA A 148 15.12 -17.30 -38.71
CA ALA A 148 14.47 -18.58 -39.02
C ALA A 148 15.29 -19.37 -40.05
N GLY A 149 15.74 -18.73 -41.12
CA GLY A 149 16.63 -19.33 -42.12
C GLY A 149 17.94 -19.84 -41.51
N LEU A 150 18.62 -19.00 -40.72
CA LEU A 150 19.84 -19.38 -40.00
C LEU A 150 19.61 -20.59 -39.08
N THR A 151 18.47 -20.65 -38.36
CA THR A 151 18.16 -21.83 -37.54
C THR A 151 17.92 -23.09 -38.37
N GLY A 152 17.38 -22.95 -39.59
CA GLY A 152 17.26 -24.04 -40.55
C GLY A 152 18.62 -24.55 -41.02
N ASP A 153 19.49 -23.64 -41.45
CA ASP A 153 20.83 -23.96 -41.92
C ASP A 153 21.68 -24.58 -40.81
N MET A 154 21.58 -24.08 -39.57
CA MET A 154 22.25 -24.69 -38.42
C MET A 154 21.74 -26.10 -38.13
N ARG A 155 20.43 -26.37 -38.25
CA ARG A 155 19.89 -27.73 -38.08
C ARG A 155 20.42 -28.69 -39.14
N LEU A 156 20.53 -28.23 -40.39
CA LEU A 156 21.13 -29.01 -41.48
C LEU A 156 22.61 -29.28 -41.21
N LEU A 157 23.38 -28.26 -40.83
CA LEU A 157 24.79 -28.41 -40.48
C LEU A 157 25.00 -29.39 -39.32
N ILE A 158 24.18 -29.31 -38.26
CA ILE A 158 24.22 -30.25 -37.13
C ILE A 158 23.89 -31.67 -37.60
N GLY A 159 22.93 -31.82 -38.51
CA GLY A 159 22.58 -33.09 -39.15
C GLY A 159 23.75 -33.67 -39.94
N ASP A 160 24.34 -32.89 -40.83
CA ASP A 160 25.49 -33.30 -41.65
C ASP A 160 26.72 -33.61 -40.81
N PHE A 161 26.97 -32.81 -39.77
CA PHE A 161 28.05 -33.06 -38.81
C PHE A 161 27.83 -34.38 -38.06
N ARG A 162 26.60 -34.71 -37.67
CA ARG A 162 26.27 -36.01 -37.04
C ARG A 162 26.47 -37.17 -38.02
N GLN A 163 26.12 -37.00 -39.29
CA GLN A 163 26.25 -38.05 -40.31
C GLN A 163 27.70 -38.28 -40.74
N ASN A 164 28.50 -37.22 -40.90
CA ASN A 164 29.89 -37.33 -41.33
C ASN A 164 30.80 -36.30 -40.64
N PRO A 165 31.12 -36.48 -39.35
CA PRO A 165 31.90 -35.51 -38.59
C PRO A 165 33.34 -35.36 -39.12
N LYS A 166 33.89 -36.41 -39.76
CA LYS A 166 35.25 -36.39 -40.33
C LYS A 166 35.40 -35.41 -41.50
N LYS A 167 34.31 -35.09 -42.23
CA LYS A 167 34.31 -34.06 -43.28
C LYS A 167 34.53 -32.65 -42.74
N PHE A 168 34.14 -32.40 -41.49
CA PHE A 168 34.20 -31.08 -40.85
C PHE A 168 35.36 -30.96 -39.84
N LEU A 169 35.86 -32.06 -39.30
CA LEU A 169 36.98 -32.10 -38.36
C LEU A 169 38.28 -32.52 -39.06
N HIS A 170 39.05 -31.56 -39.55
CA HIS A 170 40.44 -31.78 -39.97
C HIS A 170 41.37 -31.62 -38.76
N ILE A 171 41.63 -32.70 -38.04
CA ILE A 171 42.63 -32.70 -36.98
C ILE A 171 44.01 -32.77 -37.65
N LYS A 172 44.76 -31.66 -37.63
CA LYS A 172 46.19 -31.70 -37.91
C LYS A 172 46.90 -32.23 -36.68
N VAL A 173 47.26 -33.51 -36.71
CA VAL A 173 48.18 -34.08 -35.71
C VAL A 173 49.59 -33.69 -36.14
N SER A 174 50.16 -32.70 -35.45
CA SER A 174 51.60 -32.46 -35.50
C SER A 174 52.26 -33.43 -34.51
N MET A 175 52.91 -34.49 -35.02
CA MET A 175 53.83 -35.29 -34.21
C MET A 175 55.19 -34.58 -34.16
N PHE A 176 55.64 -34.29 -32.93
CA PHE A 176 57.01 -33.89 -32.62
C PHE A 176 57.95 -35.10 -32.67
#